data_AF-A0A8B6CA28-F1
#
_entry.id   AF-A0A8B6CA28-F1
#
_cell.length_a   1.000
_cell.length_b   1.000
_cell.length_c   1.000
_cell.angle_alpha   90.00
_cell.angle_beta   90.00
_cell.angle_gamma   90.00
#
_symmetry.space_group_name_H-M   'P 1'
#
loop_
_entity.id
_entity.type
_entity.pdbx_description
1 polymer ?
#
loop_
_entity_poly.entity_id
_entity_poly.type
_entity_poly.pdbx_seq_one_letter_code
_entity_poly.pdbx_strand_id
1 'polypeptide(L)'
;MDLGLFKGEIKHRIHTGDATPVKHRLRRTPLKFEGEEQKHLQDMLDKGVIQPSISDWAACPVLVRKKDGSIRYCLDYRGLNSATTKDLFPIAKIETCLDTLRGSQYMSKIVNKDGISIDRKNIDTGTEKWPVPKSKKELESFLGFANYHREHVSHYAALAAPLHVLTGGKEFKWESEHQDAFNTIKKALTTPPVLGYPDPNFPFILDTDASENTIGERIESNSKRASVLR
;
A
#
# COMPACT_ATOMS: atom_id res chain seq x y z
N MET A 1 -17.86 -22.52 0.07
CA MET A 1 -16.95 -21.53 0.68
C MET A 1 -17.72 -20.93 1.83
N ASP A 2 -17.25 -21.07 3.08
CA ASP A 2 -17.88 -20.46 4.24
C ASP A 2 -17.77 -18.94 4.11
N LEU A 3 -18.91 -18.24 4.09
CA LEU A 3 -18.97 -16.80 3.90
C LEU A 3 -18.56 -16.01 5.15
N GLY A 4 -18.32 -16.69 6.27
CA GLY A 4 -18.01 -16.05 7.54
C GLY A 4 -19.24 -15.34 8.09
N LEU A 5 -20.05 -16.06 8.88
CA LEU A 5 -21.21 -15.48 9.55
C LEU A 5 -20.84 -15.09 10.99
N PHE A 6 -20.84 -13.79 11.28
CA PHE A 6 -20.75 -13.32 12.66
C PHE A 6 -22.05 -13.65 13.41
N LYS A 7 -21.95 -14.46 14.47
CA LYS A 7 -23.08 -14.90 15.30
C LYS A 7 -23.28 -14.08 16.58
N GLY A 8 -22.55 -12.98 16.75
CA GLY A 8 -22.72 -12.09 17.90
C GLY A 8 -23.93 -11.17 17.76
N GLU A 9 -24.20 -10.39 18.81
CA GLU A 9 -25.39 -9.54 18.91
C GLU A 9 -25.30 -8.24 18.10
N ILE A 10 -24.08 -7.85 17.70
CA ILE A 10 -23.83 -6.62 16.96
C ILE A 10 -24.39 -6.74 15.55
N LYS A 11 -25.30 -5.83 15.19
CA LYS A 11 -25.85 -5.70 13.83
C LYS A 11 -25.41 -4.38 13.22
N HIS A 12 -24.98 -4.42 11.96
CA HIS A 12 -24.69 -3.20 11.21
C HIS A 12 -26.00 -2.45 10.91
N ARG A 13 -26.06 -1.17 11.24
CA ARG A 13 -27.18 -0.28 10.93
C ARG A 13 -26.68 0.91 10.13
N ILE A 14 -27.41 1.27 9.08
CA ILE A 14 -27.14 2.46 8.27
C ILE A 14 -28.17 3.50 8.68
N HIS A 15 -27.70 4.56 9.35
CA HIS A 15 -28.56 5.64 9.81
C HIS A 15 -28.61 6.75 8.76
N THR A 16 -29.77 6.93 8.13
CA THR A 16 -29.99 7.99 7.13
C THR A 16 -30.79 9.19 7.67
N GLY A 17 -31.14 9.19 8.96
CA GLY A 17 -32.00 10.21 9.56
C GLY A 17 -33.32 10.37 8.80
N ASP A 18 -33.70 11.61 8.52
CA ASP A 18 -34.90 11.97 7.75
C ASP A 18 -34.63 12.13 6.24
N ALA A 19 -33.51 11.61 5.74
CA ALA A 19 -33.16 11.74 4.33
C ALA A 19 -34.17 11.03 3.41
N THR A 20 -34.54 11.69 2.32
CA THR A 20 -35.40 11.10 1.29
C THR A 20 -34.68 9.96 0.57
N PRO A 21 -35.34 8.81 0.30
CA PRO A 21 -34.73 7.69 -0.40
C PRO A 21 -34.15 8.06 -1.77
N VAL A 22 -32.91 7.61 -2.02
CA VAL A 22 -32.26 7.75 -3.32
C VAL A 22 -32.50 6.48 -4.14
N LYS A 23 -33.17 6.64 -5.28
CA LYS A 23 -33.48 5.56 -6.23
C LYS A 23 -32.82 5.81 -7.58
N HIS A 24 -31.78 5.05 -7.87
CA HIS A 24 -31.15 5.11 -9.18
C HIS A 24 -32.00 4.37 -10.23
N ARG A 25 -32.16 4.98 -11.42
CA ARG A 25 -32.73 4.28 -12.57
C ARG A 25 -31.79 3.15 -13.00
N LEU A 26 -32.34 1.94 -13.15
CA LEU A 26 -31.59 0.78 -13.65
C LEU A 26 -30.95 1.10 -14.99
N ARG A 27 -29.65 0.81 -15.08
CA ARG A 27 -28.86 1.00 -16.30
C ARG A 27 -28.94 -0.27 -17.13
N ARG A 28 -28.85 -0.12 -18.45
CA ARG A 28 -28.72 -1.27 -19.35
C ARG A 28 -27.37 -1.94 -19.11
N THR A 29 -27.39 -3.23 -18.84
CA THR A 29 -26.17 -4.05 -18.74
C THR A 29 -25.53 -4.19 -20.13
N PRO A 30 -24.26 -3.78 -20.31
CA PRO A 30 -23.57 -3.94 -21.58
C PRO A 30 -23.50 -5.41 -22.01
N LEU A 31 -23.58 -5.70 -23.32
CA LEU A 31 -23.59 -7.07 -23.86
C LEU A 31 -22.41 -7.93 -23.40
N LYS A 32 -21.24 -7.33 -23.17
CA LYS A 32 -20.04 -8.01 -22.66
C LYS A 32 -20.18 -8.60 -21.23
N PHE A 33 -21.28 -8.31 -20.55
CA PHE A 33 -21.62 -8.81 -19.22
C PHE A 33 -23.01 -9.46 -19.19
N GLU A 34 -23.54 -9.85 -20.35
CA GLU A 34 -24.83 -10.53 -20.45
C GLU A 34 -24.85 -11.81 -19.59
N GLY A 35 -25.91 -11.97 -18.79
CA GLY A 35 -26.06 -13.11 -17.87
C GLY A 35 -25.17 -13.09 -16.61
N GLU A 36 -24.10 -12.30 -16.58
CA GLU A 36 -23.19 -12.21 -15.41
C GLU A 36 -23.90 -11.61 -14.19
N GLU A 37 -24.75 -10.61 -14.42
CA GLU A 37 -25.54 -9.97 -13.37
C GLU A 37 -26.49 -10.96 -12.68
N GLN A 38 -27.29 -11.68 -13.47
CA GLN A 38 -28.23 -12.70 -12.99
C GLN A 38 -27.50 -13.84 -12.27
N LYS A 39 -26.38 -14.31 -12.81
CA LYS A 39 -25.57 -15.35 -12.18
C LYS A 39 -25.07 -14.92 -10.80
N HIS A 40 -24.59 -13.69 -10.66
CA HIS A 40 -24.11 -13.18 -9.38
C HIS A 40 -25.25 -12.98 -8.37
N LEU A 41 -26.40 -12.47 -8.82
CA LEU A 41 -27.59 -12.32 -7.99
C LEU A 41 -28.08 -13.67 -7.47
N GLN A 42 -28.17 -14.69 -8.33
CA GLN A 42 -28.62 -16.02 -7.93
C GLN A 42 -27.66 -16.64 -6.90
N ASP A 43 -26.35 -16.54 -7.12
CA ASP A 43 -25.35 -17.03 -6.16
C ASP A 43 -25.48 -16.36 -4.77
N MET A 44 -25.73 -15.04 -4.72
CA MET A 44 -25.96 -14.33 -3.45
C MET A 44 -27.31 -14.68 -2.79
N LEU A 45 -28.35 -14.96 -3.59
CA LEU A 45 -29.64 -15.44 -3.09
C LEU A 45 -29.51 -16.85 -2.49
N ASP A 46 -28.87 -17.77 -3.21
CA ASP A 46 -28.65 -19.16 -2.79
C ASP A 46 -27.83 -19.23 -1.50
N LYS A 47 -26.89 -18.30 -1.34
CA LYS A 47 -26.07 -18.16 -0.14
C LYS A 47 -26.75 -17.38 1.00
N GLY A 48 -27.94 -16.83 0.78
CA GLY A 48 -28.67 -16.04 1.78
C GLY A 48 -28.01 -14.70 2.14
N VAL A 49 -27.14 -14.17 1.27
CA VAL A 49 -26.50 -12.86 1.46
C VAL A 49 -27.46 -11.72 1.16
N ILE A 50 -28.36 -11.93 0.20
CA ILE A 50 -29.41 -10.97 -0.18
C ILE A 50 -30.78 -11.63 -0.18
N GLN A 51 -31.81 -10.81 -0.24
CA GLN A 51 -33.20 -11.22 -0.40
C GLN A 51 -33.96 -10.23 -1.30
N PRO A 52 -35.09 -10.64 -1.92
CA PRO A 52 -35.99 -9.71 -2.57
C PRO A 52 -36.48 -8.62 -1.61
N SER A 53 -36.65 -7.40 -2.13
CA SER A 53 -37.07 -6.23 -1.36
C SER A 53 -37.90 -5.29 -2.22
N ILE A 54 -38.81 -4.55 -1.57
CA ILE A 54 -39.64 -3.49 -2.16
C ILE A 54 -39.20 -2.09 -1.69
N SER A 55 -37.93 -1.96 -1.33
CA SER A 55 -37.32 -0.73 -0.80
C SER A 55 -37.50 0.48 -1.73
N ASP A 56 -37.76 1.64 -1.13
CA ASP A 56 -37.72 2.93 -1.82
C ASP A 56 -36.29 3.36 -2.18
N TRP A 57 -35.29 2.82 -1.49
CA TRP A 57 -33.87 2.95 -1.83
C TRP A 57 -33.47 1.92 -2.87
N ALA A 58 -32.74 2.35 -3.92
CA ALA A 58 -32.15 1.44 -4.90
C ALA A 58 -30.80 1.95 -5.43
N ALA A 59 -29.79 1.09 -5.39
CA ALA A 59 -28.49 1.31 -6.01
C ALA A 59 -28.37 0.46 -7.29
N CYS A 60 -27.70 0.99 -8.30
CA CYS A 60 -27.45 0.25 -9.54
C CYS A 60 -26.17 -0.59 -9.45
N PRO A 61 -26.16 -1.79 -10.03
CA PRO A 61 -24.94 -2.56 -10.17
C PRO A 61 -23.98 -1.97 -11.21
N VAL A 62 -22.71 -2.16 -10.95
CA VAL A 62 -21.55 -1.79 -11.77
C VAL A 62 -20.68 -3.03 -11.87
N LEU A 63 -20.55 -3.55 -13.09
CA LEU A 63 -19.80 -4.76 -13.37
C LEU A 63 -18.41 -4.39 -13.91
N VAL A 64 -17.38 -4.96 -13.30
CA VAL A 64 -15.99 -4.72 -13.69
C VAL A 64 -15.28 -6.05 -13.91
N ARG A 65 -14.64 -6.22 -15.06
CA ARG A 65 -13.79 -7.38 -15.33
C ARG A 65 -12.42 -7.17 -14.70
N LYS A 66 -11.99 -8.07 -13.84
CA LYS A 66 -10.63 -8.09 -13.28
C LYS A 66 -9.63 -8.62 -14.33
N LYS A 67 -8.33 -8.43 -14.06
CA LYS A 67 -7.24 -8.96 -14.89
C LYS A 67 -7.28 -10.49 -15.03
N ASP A 68 -7.74 -11.19 -14.00
CA ASP A 68 -7.90 -12.66 -13.98
C ASP A 68 -9.14 -13.16 -14.76
N GLY A 69 -9.89 -12.25 -15.41
CA GLY A 69 -11.09 -12.57 -16.16
C GLY A 69 -12.38 -12.63 -15.33
N SER A 70 -12.30 -12.70 -14.00
CA SER A 70 -13.47 -12.72 -13.11
C SER A 70 -14.20 -11.38 -13.08
N ILE A 71 -15.51 -11.41 -12.77
CA ILE A 71 -16.35 -10.22 -12.66
C ILE A 71 -16.45 -9.78 -11.19
N ARG A 72 -16.27 -8.47 -10.95
CA ARG A 72 -16.69 -7.80 -9.71
C ARG A 72 -18.08 -7.21 -9.91
N TYR A 73 -19.00 -7.59 -9.05
CA TYR A 73 -20.32 -6.99 -8.92
C TYR A 73 -20.27 -5.94 -7.81
N CYS A 74 -20.36 -4.66 -8.16
CA CYS A 74 -20.32 -3.56 -7.20
C CYS A 74 -21.63 -2.78 -7.26
N LEU A 75 -22.13 -2.30 -6.12
CA LEU A 75 -23.28 -1.39 -6.08
C LEU A 75 -22.79 0.04 -5.91
N ASP A 76 -23.36 0.96 -6.68
CA ASP A 76 -23.05 2.40 -6.57
C ASP A 76 -23.81 3.02 -5.38
N TYR A 77 -23.23 2.91 -4.19
CA TYR A 77 -23.80 3.47 -2.95
C TYR A 77 -23.47 4.94 -2.72
N ARG A 78 -22.95 5.69 -3.70
CA ARG A 78 -22.56 7.10 -3.47
C ARG A 78 -23.72 7.95 -2.95
N GLY A 79 -24.92 7.78 -3.53
CA GLY A 79 -26.12 8.47 -3.05
C GLY A 79 -26.51 8.09 -1.62
N LEU A 80 -26.46 6.79 -1.29
CA LEU A 80 -26.71 6.30 0.07
C LEU A 80 -25.68 6.83 1.07
N ASN A 81 -24.40 6.77 0.71
CA ASN A 81 -23.28 7.20 1.57
C ASN A 81 -23.35 8.70 1.88
N SER A 82 -23.78 9.53 0.91
CA SER A 82 -23.99 10.96 1.14
C SER A 82 -25.14 11.27 2.09
N ALA A 83 -26.17 10.40 2.14
CA ALA A 83 -27.31 10.52 3.06
C ALA A 83 -27.07 9.84 4.41
N THR A 84 -26.01 9.04 4.54
CA THR A 84 -25.70 8.28 5.76
C THR A 84 -25.00 9.18 6.77
N THR A 85 -25.50 9.20 8.01
CA THR A 85 -24.84 9.84 9.15
C THR A 85 -23.48 9.19 9.36
N LYS A 86 -22.41 10.00 9.33
CA LYS A 86 -21.04 9.51 9.55
C LYS A 86 -20.87 9.09 11.00
N ASP A 87 -20.67 7.81 11.23
CA ASP A 87 -20.29 7.28 12.54
C ASP A 87 -18.80 7.56 12.78
N LEU A 88 -18.50 8.25 13.88
CA LEU A 88 -17.14 8.49 14.36
C LEU A 88 -16.83 7.43 15.41
N PHE A 89 -16.66 6.18 14.96
CA PHE A 89 -16.16 5.16 15.87
C PHE A 89 -14.75 5.56 16.33
N PRO A 90 -14.46 5.55 17.65
CA PRO A 90 -13.17 5.96 18.16
C PRO A 90 -12.11 4.94 17.72
N ILE A 91 -11.42 5.26 16.64
CA ILE A 91 -10.21 4.54 16.24
C ILE A 91 -9.06 5.16 17.04
N ALA A 92 -8.28 4.30 17.71
CA ALA A 92 -7.09 4.76 18.43
C ALA A 92 -6.20 5.55 17.47
N LYS A 93 -5.67 6.68 17.95
CA LYS A 93 -4.72 7.46 17.16
C LYS A 93 -3.50 6.61 16.84
N ILE A 94 -2.93 6.83 15.66
CA ILE A 94 -1.77 6.06 15.21
C ILE A 94 -0.60 6.19 16.20
N GLU A 95 -0.43 7.35 16.84
CA GLU A 95 0.59 7.58 17.87
C GLU A 95 0.40 6.65 19.06
N THR A 96 -0.84 6.43 19.52
CA THR A 96 -1.13 5.51 20.63
C THR A 96 -0.80 4.07 20.26
N CYS A 97 -1.11 3.67 19.03
CA CYS A 97 -0.72 2.36 18.50
C CYS A 97 0.82 2.23 18.43
N LEU A 98 1.52 3.25 17.93
CA LEU A 98 2.98 3.27 17.82
C LEU A 98 3.69 3.30 19.18
N ASP A 99 3.15 4.04 20.15
CA ASP A 99 3.64 4.05 21.54
C ASP A 99 3.56 2.66 22.17
N THR A 100 2.47 1.93 21.91
CA THR A 100 2.29 0.54 22.36
C THR A 100 3.31 -0.40 21.69
N LEU A 101 3.74 -0.08 20.47
CA LEU A 101 4.73 -0.84 19.71
C LEU A 101 6.18 -0.42 20.00
N ARG A 102 6.41 0.57 20.87
CA ARG A 102 7.75 1.11 21.12
C ARG A 102 8.69 0.02 21.66
N GLY A 103 9.87 -0.11 21.04
CA GLY A 103 10.86 -1.13 21.39
C GLY A 103 10.52 -2.54 20.88
N SER A 104 9.38 -2.71 20.21
CA SER A 104 9.10 -3.96 19.50
C SER A 104 9.99 -4.09 18.26
N GLN A 105 10.37 -5.33 17.98
CA GLN A 105 11.10 -5.71 16.79
C GLN A 105 10.15 -6.48 15.87
N TYR A 106 9.99 -5.98 14.64
CA TYR A 106 9.31 -6.71 13.59
C TYR A 106 10.28 -6.91 12.43
N MET A 107 10.68 -8.16 12.20
CA MET A 107 11.77 -8.52 11.28
C MET A 107 13.05 -7.71 11.59
N SER A 108 13.56 -6.95 10.61
CA SER A 108 14.75 -6.11 10.72
C SER A 108 14.44 -4.66 11.09
N LYS A 109 13.21 -4.31 11.48
CA LYS A 109 12.78 -2.95 11.79
C LYS A 109 12.53 -2.79 13.30
N ILE A 110 12.97 -1.67 13.84
CA ILE A 110 12.80 -1.27 15.24
C ILE A 110 11.93 -0.01 15.27
N VAL A 111 10.86 -0.07 16.05
CA VAL A 111 9.93 1.05 16.28
C VAL A 111 10.42 1.84 17.50
N ASN A 112 10.86 3.08 17.29
CA ASN A 112 11.39 3.97 18.34
C ASN A 112 10.47 5.18 18.55
N LYS A 113 10.76 6.00 19.57
CA LYS A 113 10.03 7.25 19.83
C LYS A 113 10.07 8.22 18.65
N ASP A 114 11.22 8.31 18.00
CA ASP A 114 11.47 9.29 16.94
C ASP A 114 11.13 8.79 15.54
N GLY A 115 10.75 7.52 15.39
CA GLY A 115 10.44 6.91 14.10
C GLY A 115 10.85 5.44 13.99
N ILE A 116 10.92 4.95 12.75
CA ILE A 116 11.32 3.58 12.43
C ILE A 116 12.79 3.57 12.01
N SER A 117 13.58 2.67 12.60
CA SER A 117 14.97 2.44 12.22
C SER A 117 15.20 0.97 11.88
N ILE A 118 16.31 0.67 11.22
CA ILE A 118 16.72 -0.70 10.96
C ILE A 118 17.45 -1.25 12.21
N ASP A 119 17.28 -2.54 12.50
CA ASP A 119 18.03 -3.24 13.55
C ASP A 119 19.52 -3.31 13.19
N ARG A 120 20.34 -2.67 14.03
CA ARG A 120 21.80 -2.63 13.91
C ARG A 120 22.44 -4.02 13.90
N LYS A 121 21.84 -5.02 14.54
CA LYS A 121 22.39 -6.39 14.50
C LYS A 121 22.44 -6.96 13.08
N ASN A 122 21.48 -6.60 12.23
CA ASN A 122 21.42 -7.04 10.83
C ASN A 122 22.28 -6.17 9.88
N ILE A 123 22.49 -4.89 10.20
CA ILE A 123 23.32 -3.97 9.39
C ILE A 123 24.81 -4.08 9.70
N ASP A 124 25.17 -4.06 10.99
CA ASP A 124 26.54 -3.78 11.45
C ASP A 124 27.52 -4.95 11.18
N THR A 125 27.03 -6.16 10.91
CA THR A 125 27.91 -7.30 10.62
C THR A 125 28.01 -7.65 9.13
N GLY A 126 26.91 -7.53 8.37
CA GLY A 126 26.86 -7.91 6.95
C GLY A 126 27.12 -6.76 5.98
N THR A 127 26.54 -5.58 6.22
CA THR A 127 26.53 -4.47 5.26
C THR A 127 27.83 -3.67 5.28
N GLU A 128 28.35 -3.33 6.47
CA GLU A 128 29.62 -2.61 6.62
C GLU A 128 30.80 -3.41 6.04
N LYS A 129 30.76 -4.73 6.17
CA LYS A 129 31.79 -5.65 5.66
C LYS A 129 31.45 -6.24 4.30
N TRP A 130 30.39 -5.77 3.64
CA TRP A 130 29.99 -6.29 2.34
C TRP A 130 31.13 -6.13 1.33
N PRO A 131 31.63 -7.22 0.72
CA PRO A 131 32.76 -7.17 -0.19
C PRO A 131 32.36 -6.52 -1.52
N VAL A 132 33.29 -5.86 -2.19
CA VAL A 132 33.04 -5.29 -3.52
C VAL A 132 32.63 -6.44 -4.47
N PRO A 133 31.44 -6.37 -5.10
CA PRO A 133 30.97 -7.43 -5.98
C PRO A 133 31.91 -7.68 -7.16
N LYS A 134 32.32 -8.93 -7.36
CA LYS A 134 33.17 -9.34 -8.49
C LYS A 134 32.40 -10.01 -9.61
N SER A 135 31.11 -10.27 -9.38
CA SER A 135 30.23 -10.94 -10.33
C SER A 135 28.84 -10.31 -10.30
N LYS A 136 28.10 -10.51 -11.40
CA LYS A 136 26.70 -10.11 -11.53
C LYS A 136 25.83 -10.63 -10.39
N LYS A 137 26.00 -11.90 -9.99
CA LYS A 137 25.22 -12.52 -8.90
C LYS A 137 25.47 -11.84 -7.55
N GLU A 138 26.72 -11.51 -7.26
CA GLU A 138 27.07 -10.79 -6.01
C GLU A 138 26.48 -9.37 -6.00
N LEU A 139 26.47 -8.71 -7.16
CA LEU A 139 25.87 -7.39 -7.29
C LEU A 139 24.34 -7.42 -7.15
N GLU A 140 23.68 -8.40 -7.78
CA GLU A 140 22.24 -8.61 -7.66
C GLU A 140 21.82 -8.90 -6.21
N SER A 141 22.63 -9.66 -5.47
CA SER A 141 22.42 -9.90 -4.03
C SER A 141 22.48 -8.60 -3.23
N PHE A 142 23.50 -7.77 -3.47
CA PHE A 142 23.62 -6.46 -2.82
C PHE A 142 22.44 -5.53 -3.17
N LEU A 143 22.07 -5.44 -4.45
CA LEU A 143 20.96 -4.60 -4.90
C LEU A 143 19.62 -5.08 -4.33
N GLY A 144 19.41 -6.40 -4.21
CA GLY A 144 18.23 -6.95 -3.55
C GLY A 144 18.12 -6.52 -2.10
N PHE A 145 19.23 -6.63 -1.35
CA PHE A 145 19.30 -6.17 0.04
C PHE A 145 19.07 -4.65 0.16
N ALA A 146 19.78 -3.86 -0.65
CA ALA A 146 19.69 -2.41 -0.61
C ALA A 146 18.28 -1.92 -1.01
N ASN A 147 17.62 -2.58 -1.96
CA ASN A 147 16.26 -2.26 -2.37
C ASN A 147 15.23 -2.59 -1.27
N TYR A 148 15.44 -3.66 -0.49
CA TYR A 148 14.60 -3.98 0.67
C TYR A 148 14.65 -2.91 1.77
N HIS A 149 15.73 -2.13 1.82
CA HIS A 149 15.94 -1.03 2.79
C HIS A 149 15.93 0.35 2.12
N ARG A 150 15.38 0.47 0.92
CA ARG A 150 15.45 1.70 0.11
C ARG A 150 14.77 2.90 0.79
N GLU A 151 13.82 2.69 1.70
CA GLU A 151 13.19 3.78 2.46
C GLU A 151 14.18 4.58 3.33
N HIS A 152 15.35 4.00 3.65
CA HIS A 152 16.42 4.65 4.40
C HIS A 152 17.50 5.26 3.50
N VAL A 153 17.37 5.15 2.17
CA VAL A 153 18.36 5.67 1.21
C VAL A 153 17.68 6.72 0.32
N SER A 154 17.95 7.99 0.59
CA SER A 154 17.42 9.09 -0.22
C SER A 154 17.88 8.97 -1.68
N HIS A 155 16.97 9.16 -2.63
CA HIS A 155 17.21 9.04 -4.07
C HIS A 155 17.81 7.69 -4.51
N TYR A 156 17.46 6.58 -3.82
CA TYR A 156 17.99 5.24 -4.09
C TYR A 156 18.02 4.86 -5.59
N ALA A 157 16.93 5.10 -6.33
CA ALA A 157 16.85 4.73 -7.74
C ALA A 157 17.94 5.39 -8.59
N ALA A 158 18.25 6.67 -8.35
CA ALA A 158 19.30 7.39 -9.05
C ALA A 158 20.69 6.89 -8.65
N LEU A 159 20.90 6.64 -7.35
CA LEU A 159 22.16 6.10 -6.82
C LEU A 159 22.45 4.68 -7.31
N ALA A 160 21.43 3.84 -7.44
CA ALA A 160 21.57 2.45 -7.89
C ALA A 160 21.62 2.31 -9.41
N ALA A 161 21.30 3.37 -10.18
CA ALA A 161 21.26 3.31 -11.64
C ALA A 161 22.58 2.82 -12.28
N PRO A 162 23.77 3.32 -11.89
CA PRO A 162 25.04 2.80 -12.43
C PRO A 162 25.25 1.31 -12.16
N LEU A 163 24.80 0.83 -10.99
CA LEU A 163 24.91 -0.58 -10.60
C LEU A 163 23.93 -1.47 -11.38
N HIS A 164 22.72 -1.01 -11.65
CA HIS A 164 21.74 -1.77 -12.45
C HIS A 164 22.21 -2.00 -13.89
N VAL A 165 23.03 -1.11 -14.46
CA VAL A 165 23.62 -1.32 -15.79
C VAL A 165 24.48 -2.60 -15.85
N LEU A 166 25.20 -2.90 -14.76
CA LEU A 166 26.02 -4.11 -14.63
C LEU A 166 25.21 -5.40 -14.42
N THR A 167 23.93 -5.29 -14.06
CA THR A 167 23.00 -6.44 -13.98
C THR A 167 22.39 -6.79 -15.34
N GLY A 168 22.73 -6.08 -16.41
CA GLY A 168 22.31 -6.38 -17.78
C GLY A 168 23.01 -7.60 -18.39
N GLY A 169 22.90 -7.75 -19.72
CA GLY A 169 23.61 -8.77 -20.50
C GLY A 169 25.00 -8.36 -21.01
N LYS A 170 25.52 -7.22 -20.53
CA LYS A 170 26.83 -6.68 -20.91
C LYS A 170 27.94 -7.31 -20.06
N GLU A 171 29.18 -7.18 -20.54
CA GLU A 171 30.38 -7.58 -19.81
C GLU A 171 30.46 -6.85 -18.45
N PHE A 172 30.73 -7.59 -17.36
CA PHE A 172 30.80 -7.04 -16.01
C PHE A 172 32.14 -6.31 -15.82
N LYS A 173 32.14 -4.98 -16.00
CA LYS A 173 33.31 -4.12 -15.77
C LYS A 173 33.06 -3.20 -14.58
N TRP A 174 33.80 -3.42 -13.50
CA TRP A 174 33.72 -2.58 -12.30
C TRP A 174 34.67 -1.39 -12.44
N GLU A 175 34.09 -0.18 -12.47
CA GLU A 175 34.80 1.09 -12.64
C GLU A 175 34.57 2.03 -11.45
N SER A 176 35.23 3.19 -11.43
CA SER A 176 35.14 4.15 -10.33
C SER A 176 33.70 4.57 -10.03
N GLU A 177 32.88 4.85 -11.05
CA GLU A 177 31.49 5.28 -10.87
C GLU A 177 30.66 4.22 -10.11
N HIS A 178 30.88 2.94 -10.39
CA HIS A 178 30.23 1.83 -9.70
C HIS A 178 30.68 1.73 -8.23
N GLN A 179 31.98 1.95 -7.99
CA GLN A 179 32.53 1.96 -6.63
C GLN A 179 31.96 3.12 -5.79
N ASP A 180 31.81 4.30 -6.39
CA ASP A 180 31.25 5.47 -5.75
C ASP A 180 29.77 5.28 -5.40
N ALA A 181 28.99 4.73 -6.34
CA ALA A 181 27.59 4.36 -6.13
C ALA A 181 27.44 3.31 -5.01
N PHE A 182 28.25 2.24 -5.05
CA PHE A 182 28.26 1.19 -4.04
C PHE A 182 28.59 1.74 -2.64
N ASN A 183 29.63 2.56 -2.53
CA ASN A 183 30.04 3.17 -1.27
C ASN A 183 28.99 4.12 -0.71
N THR A 184 28.35 4.91 -1.59
CA THR A 184 27.30 5.86 -1.20
C THR A 184 26.08 5.14 -0.65
N ILE A 185 25.60 4.10 -1.34
CA ILE A 185 24.47 3.27 -0.88
C ILE A 185 24.83 2.55 0.42
N LYS A 186 26.00 1.94 0.49
CA LYS A 186 26.49 1.24 1.67
C LYS A 186 26.57 2.18 2.88
N LYS A 187 27.08 3.39 2.70
CA LYS A 187 27.12 4.43 3.74
C LYS A 187 25.72 4.87 4.16
N ALA A 188 24.79 5.03 3.21
CA ALA A 188 23.41 5.39 3.54
C ALA A 188 22.66 4.29 4.30
N LEU A 189 22.99 3.02 4.07
CA LEU A 189 22.43 1.87 4.80
C LEU A 189 23.04 1.68 6.20
N THR A 190 24.30 2.07 6.40
CA THR A 190 24.99 1.97 7.71
C THR A 190 24.88 3.23 8.55
N THR A 191 24.67 4.39 7.93
CA THR A 191 24.37 5.63 8.63
C THR A 191 22.89 5.64 8.95
N PRO A 192 22.47 5.98 10.18
CA PRO A 192 21.05 5.97 10.53
C PRO A 192 20.33 7.22 9.98
N PRO A 193 19.34 7.08 9.08
CA PRO A 193 18.18 7.93 9.11
C PRO A 193 17.07 7.22 9.87
N VAL A 194 16.62 7.85 10.95
CA VAL A 194 15.34 7.52 11.54
C VAL A 194 14.28 8.02 10.57
N LEU A 195 13.48 7.11 10.03
CA LEU A 195 12.32 7.49 9.27
C LEU A 195 11.30 8.07 10.26
N GLY A 196 11.19 9.40 10.31
CA GLY A 196 10.30 10.08 11.24
C GLY A 196 8.86 9.63 11.09
N TYR A 197 8.10 9.62 12.19
CA TYR A 197 6.66 9.48 12.06
C TYR A 197 6.07 10.67 11.32
N PRO A 198 5.05 10.46 10.48
CA PRO A 198 4.33 11.56 9.89
C PRO A 198 3.66 12.38 10.99
N ASP A 199 3.83 13.70 10.95
CA ASP A 199 3.15 14.60 11.88
C ASP A 199 1.76 14.95 11.32
N PRO A 200 0.67 14.56 12.02
CA PRO A 200 -0.69 14.79 11.55
C PRO A 200 -1.08 16.28 11.53
N ASN A 201 -0.30 17.16 12.16
CA ASN A 201 -0.55 18.60 12.16
C ASN A 201 -0.04 19.29 10.88
N PHE A 202 0.73 18.59 10.05
CA PHE A 202 1.19 19.08 8.77
C PHE A 202 0.45 18.38 7.62
N PRO A 203 0.20 19.07 6.50
CA PRO A 203 -0.41 18.45 5.34
C PRO A 203 0.49 17.34 4.80
N PHE A 204 -0.14 16.24 4.42
CA PHE A 204 0.50 15.20 3.64
C PHE A 204 0.48 15.62 2.17
N ILE A 205 1.66 15.70 1.57
CA ILE A 205 1.81 15.95 0.14
C ILE A 205 2.07 14.63 -0.53
N LEU A 206 1.19 14.25 -1.46
CA LEU A 206 1.35 13.06 -2.26
C LEU A 206 1.79 13.44 -3.68
N ASP A 207 3.06 13.22 -3.98
CA ASP A 207 3.60 13.35 -5.33
C ASP A 207 3.46 12.01 -6.04
N THR A 208 2.73 12.01 -7.16
CA THR A 208 2.59 10.84 -8.04
C THR A 208 3.19 11.17 -9.40
N ASP A 209 4.05 10.29 -9.89
CA ASP A 209 4.60 10.33 -11.24
C ASP A 209 4.37 8.97 -11.89
N ALA A 210 4.02 8.97 -13.18
CA ALA A 210 3.82 7.76 -13.95
C ALA A 210 4.46 7.93 -15.33
N SER A 211 5.33 6.99 -15.65
CA SER A 211 5.92 6.82 -16.98
C SER A 211 5.42 5.51 -17.60
N GLU A 212 5.65 5.30 -18.89
CA GLU A 212 5.29 4.04 -19.58
C GLU A 212 5.88 2.79 -18.89
N ASN A 213 7.00 2.95 -18.18
CA ASN A 213 7.76 1.84 -17.60
C ASN A 213 7.66 1.75 -16.07
N THR A 214 7.31 2.83 -15.38
CA THR A 214 7.42 2.91 -13.91
C THR A 214 6.39 3.88 -13.32
N ILE A 215 5.85 3.51 -12.16
CA ILE A 215 5.06 4.40 -11.29
C ILE A 215 5.92 4.79 -10.09
N GLY A 216 6.00 6.09 -9.82
CA GLY A 216 6.63 6.67 -8.63
C GLY A 216 5.56 7.31 -7.75
N GLU A 217 5.58 6.98 -6.47
CA GLU A 217 4.75 7.64 -5.46
C GLU A 217 5.66 8.11 -4.33
N ARG A 218 5.40 9.29 -3.78
CA ARG A 218 6.13 9.84 -2.63
C ARG A 218 5.16 10.62 -1.75
N ILE A 219 5.06 10.21 -0.47
CA ILE A 219 4.34 10.98 0.54
C ILE A 219 5.38 11.73 1.39
N GLU A 220 5.20 13.04 1.52
CA GLU A 220 6.02 13.89 2.40
C GLU A 220 5.14 14.68 3.36
N SER A 221 5.66 14.92 4.56
CA SER A 221 5.12 15.87 5.53
C SER A 221 6.18 16.94 5.77
N ASN A 222 5.79 18.22 5.71
CA ASN A 222 6.66 19.40 5.85
C ASN A 222 7.30 19.58 7.26
N SER A 223 7.31 18.53 8.08
CA SER A 223 8.04 18.53 9.35
C SER A 223 9.54 18.65 9.09
N LYS A 224 10.28 19.32 9.97
CA LYS A 224 11.77 19.45 9.91
C LYS A 224 12.51 18.10 9.89
N ARG A 225 11.81 16.97 10.01
CA ARG A 225 12.31 15.61 9.83
C ARG A 225 11.66 15.05 8.57
N ALA A 226 12.47 14.87 7.52
CA ALA A 226 12.03 14.22 6.29
C ALA A 226 11.52 12.81 6.62
N SER A 227 10.21 12.64 6.57
CA SER A 227 9.55 11.34 6.66
C SER A 227 9.20 10.94 5.24
N VAL A 228 10.07 10.15 4.62
CA VAL A 228 9.83 9.56 3.29
C VAL A 228 9.17 8.21 3.50
N LEU A 229 7.83 8.19 3.45
CA LEU A 229 7.09 6.93 3.39
C LEU A 229 6.72 6.68 1.92
N ARG A 230 7.22 5.58 1.35
CA ARG A 230 6.82 5.03 0.05
C ARG A 230 6.30 3.61 0.25
#